data_AF-K1S4Z2-F1
#
_entry.id   AF-K1S4Z2-F1
#
_cell.length_a   1.000
_cell.length_b   1.000
_cell.length_c   1.000
_cell.angle_alpha   90.00
_cell.angle_beta   90.00
_cell.angle_gamma   90.00
#
_symmetry.space_group_name_H-M   'P 1'
#
loop_
_entity.id
_entity.type
_entity.pdbx_description
1 polymer ?
#
loop_
_entity_poly.entity_id
_entity_poly.type
_entity_poly.pdbx_seq_one_letter_code
_entity_poly.pdbx_strand_id
1 'polypeptide(L)'
;RTGYIVEFNALWYNALCFCASLAATAGEEDSQQKLLAQAEQTKQAFLDTFLNEYGYLYDYVDGNMMDWSVRPNMIFAVAFDYSPLSQDQKKQVLDICTRELLTPKGLRSLSPKSGGYNPVYVGPQTQRDYAYHQGTAWPWLGGFYMEASLKLYKRTRLSFIERQMVGYEDEMS
;
A
#
# COMPACT_ATOMS: atom_id res chain seq x y z
N ARG A 1 10.67 0.79 11.71
CA ARG A 1 9.35 1.44 11.87
C ARG A 1 8.81 1.00 13.21
N THR A 2 8.34 1.93 14.04
CA THR A 2 7.70 1.71 15.35
C THR A 2 6.32 2.39 15.34
N GLY A 3 5.50 2.15 16.35
CA GLY A 3 4.13 2.69 16.40
C GLY A 3 3.16 1.97 15.45
N TYR A 4 2.17 2.70 14.95
CA TYR A 4 1.15 2.18 14.04
C TYR A 4 1.67 2.16 12.61
N ILE A 5 1.75 0.96 12.03
CA ILE A 5 2.28 0.73 10.68
C ILE A 5 1.12 0.60 9.69
N VAL A 6 1.18 1.33 8.56
CA VAL A 6 0.05 1.45 7.64
C VAL A 6 -0.43 0.10 7.08
N GLU A 7 0.49 -0.76 6.64
CA GLU A 7 0.10 -2.02 6.03
C GLU A 7 -0.46 -3.03 7.03
N PHE A 8 -0.03 -2.98 8.29
CA PHE A 8 -0.55 -3.85 9.34
C PHE A 8 -1.98 -3.47 9.70
N ASN A 9 -2.27 -2.18 9.81
CA ASN A 9 -3.61 -1.70 10.10
C ASN A 9 -4.56 -1.92 8.90
N ALA A 10 -4.08 -1.76 7.68
CA ALA A 10 -4.85 -2.09 6.48
C ALA A 10 -5.17 -3.59 6.41
N LEU A 11 -4.19 -4.45 6.71
CA LEU A 11 -4.38 -5.90 6.73
C LEU A 11 -5.34 -6.33 7.85
N TRP A 12 -5.26 -5.69 9.01
CA TRP A 12 -6.17 -5.94 10.13
C TRP A 12 -7.63 -5.63 9.77
N TYR A 13 -7.89 -4.45 9.18
CA TYR A 13 -9.21 -4.12 8.65
C TYR A 13 -9.68 -5.17 7.64
N ASN A 14 -8.80 -5.56 6.71
CA ASN A 14 -9.12 -6.56 5.71
C ASN A 14 -9.49 -7.92 6.32
N ALA A 15 -8.76 -8.35 7.35
CA ALA A 15 -9.04 -9.59 8.07
C ALA A 15 -10.38 -9.55 8.81
N LEU A 16 -10.72 -8.43 9.48
CA LEU A 16 -12.01 -8.27 10.14
C LEU A 16 -13.18 -8.42 9.16
N CYS A 17 -13.12 -7.74 8.01
CA CYS A 17 -14.15 -7.83 6.98
C CYS A 17 -14.21 -9.23 6.36
N PHE A 18 -13.07 -9.86 6.10
CA PHE A 18 -13.02 -11.22 5.58
C PHE A 18 -13.64 -12.22 6.55
N CYS A 19 -13.26 -12.18 7.83
CA CYS A 19 -13.86 -13.04 8.85
C CYS A 19 -15.36 -12.79 9.03
N ALA A 20 -15.82 -11.54 8.93
CA ALA A 20 -17.25 -11.24 8.95
C ALA A 20 -17.99 -11.89 7.77
N SER A 21 -17.37 -11.91 6.58
CA SER A 21 -17.94 -12.59 5.40
C SER A 21 -18.01 -14.12 5.56
N LEU A 22 -17.04 -14.71 6.24
CA LEU A 22 -17.06 -16.14 6.58
C LEU A 22 -18.14 -16.46 7.61
N ALA A 23 -18.26 -15.65 8.67
CA ALA A 23 -19.31 -15.79 9.69
C ALA A 23 -20.70 -15.70 9.06
N ALA A 24 -20.91 -14.76 8.12
CA ALA A 24 -22.16 -14.66 7.36
C ALA A 24 -22.45 -15.94 6.57
N THR A 25 -21.44 -16.52 5.92
CA THR A 25 -21.56 -17.78 5.16
C THR A 25 -21.89 -18.97 6.07
N ALA A 26 -21.40 -18.97 7.31
CA ALA A 26 -21.66 -19.99 8.31
C ALA A 26 -23.00 -19.79 9.07
N GLY A 27 -23.71 -18.68 8.86
CA GLY A 27 -24.93 -18.34 9.60
C GLY A 27 -24.70 -17.85 11.04
N GLU A 28 -23.48 -17.40 11.35
CA GLU A 28 -23.10 -16.90 12.68
C GLU A 28 -23.34 -15.38 12.78
N GLU A 29 -24.60 -14.97 12.83
CA GLU A 29 -25.00 -13.55 12.79
C GLU A 29 -24.37 -12.70 13.91
N ASP A 30 -24.31 -13.22 15.14
CA ASP A 30 -23.70 -12.52 16.28
C ASP A 30 -22.20 -12.26 16.08
N SER A 31 -21.48 -13.26 15.56
CA SER A 31 -20.04 -13.15 15.25
C SER A 31 -19.82 -12.14 14.13
N GLN A 32 -20.63 -12.20 13.07
CA GLN A 32 -20.58 -11.26 11.96
C GLN A 32 -20.79 -9.81 12.44
N GLN A 33 -21.83 -9.54 13.23
CA GLN A 33 -22.13 -8.19 13.71
C GLN A 33 -21.00 -7.62 14.57
N LYS A 34 -20.42 -8.43 15.46
CA LYS A 34 -19.25 -8.03 16.29
C LYS A 34 -18.04 -7.65 15.42
N LEU A 35 -17.73 -8.48 14.42
CA LEU A 35 -16.60 -8.24 13.51
C LEU A 35 -16.82 -6.98 12.66
N LEU A 36 -18.04 -6.75 12.16
CA LEU A 36 -18.37 -5.55 11.39
C LEU A 36 -18.29 -4.28 12.26
N ALA A 37 -18.73 -4.34 13.51
CA ALA A 37 -18.61 -3.21 14.43
C ALA A 37 -17.14 -2.86 14.71
N GLN A 38 -16.27 -3.86 14.89
CA GLN A 38 -14.83 -3.67 15.02
C GLN A 38 -14.20 -3.12 13.73
N ALA A 39 -14.65 -3.59 12.57
CA ALA A 39 -14.18 -3.12 11.28
C ALA A 39 -14.50 -1.62 11.10
N GLU A 40 -15.71 -1.16 11.44
CA GLU A 40 -16.06 0.25 11.31
C GLU A 40 -15.25 1.15 12.25
N GLN A 41 -15.02 0.72 13.50
CA GLN A 41 -14.12 1.43 14.41
C GLN A 41 -12.69 1.49 13.85
N THR A 42 -12.19 0.38 13.32
CA THR A 42 -10.85 0.28 12.72
C THR A 42 -10.74 1.20 11.50
N LYS A 43 -11.76 1.27 10.65
CA LYS A 43 -11.80 2.14 9.48
C LYS A 43 -11.69 3.61 9.86
N GLN A 44 -12.50 4.06 10.82
CA GLN A 44 -12.46 5.45 11.26
C GLN A 44 -11.08 5.79 11.84
N ALA A 45 -10.57 4.96 12.74
CA ALA A 45 -9.24 5.12 13.32
C ALA A 45 -8.12 5.11 12.24
N PHE A 46 -8.23 4.26 11.22
CA PHE A 46 -7.28 4.19 10.12
C PHE A 46 -7.24 5.51 9.34
N LEU A 47 -8.41 6.05 8.99
CA LEU A 47 -8.50 7.31 8.25
C LEU A 47 -7.94 8.47 9.08
N ASP A 48 -8.33 8.56 10.35
CA ASP A 48 -7.88 9.64 11.24
C ASP A 48 -6.37 9.57 11.53
N THR A 49 -5.79 8.37 11.52
CA THR A 49 -4.37 8.16 11.81
C THR A 49 -3.50 8.34 10.57
N PHE A 50 -3.86 7.73 9.43
CA PHE A 50 -2.95 7.59 8.30
C PHE A 50 -3.22 8.53 7.14
N LEU A 51 -4.48 8.92 6.89
CA LEU A 51 -4.81 9.74 5.73
C LEU A 51 -4.37 11.18 5.96
N ASN A 52 -3.50 11.69 5.09
CA ASN A 52 -3.06 13.07 5.15
C ASN A 52 -3.86 13.99 4.21
N GLU A 53 -3.66 15.30 4.39
CA GLU A 53 -4.32 16.35 3.62
C GLU A 53 -3.98 16.36 2.11
N TYR A 54 -2.90 15.69 1.71
CA TYR A 54 -2.44 15.60 0.32
C TYR A 54 -2.97 14.37 -0.42
N GLY A 55 -3.81 13.54 0.23
CA GLY A 55 -4.45 12.39 -0.40
C GLY A 55 -3.57 11.13 -0.50
N TYR A 56 -2.51 11.04 0.30
CA TYR A 56 -1.77 9.77 0.53
C TYR A 56 -1.77 9.37 2.00
N LEU A 57 -1.16 8.22 2.30
CA LEU A 57 -1.09 7.69 3.65
C LEU A 57 0.31 7.86 4.22
N TYR A 58 0.40 8.22 5.49
CA TYR A 58 1.64 8.09 6.25
C TYR A 58 2.09 6.64 6.28
N ASP A 59 3.40 6.41 6.24
CA ASP A 59 3.96 5.05 6.30
C ASP A 59 3.81 4.44 7.70
N TYR A 60 4.00 5.26 8.73
CA TYR A 60 3.72 4.92 10.12
C TYR A 60 3.44 6.19 10.95
N VAL A 61 2.80 6.00 12.10
CA VAL A 61 2.52 7.05 13.09
C VAL A 61 2.93 6.56 14.48
N ASP A 62 3.75 7.34 15.18
CA ASP A 62 4.24 7.04 16.53
C ASP A 62 3.98 8.23 17.45
N GLY A 63 2.84 8.19 18.16
CA GLY A 63 2.34 9.32 18.95
C GLY A 63 2.08 10.54 18.06
N ASN A 64 2.80 11.63 18.33
CA ASN A 64 2.70 12.89 17.55
C ASN A 64 3.69 12.95 16.38
N MET A 65 4.45 11.88 16.11
CA MET A 65 5.37 11.81 14.99
C MET A 65 4.73 11.06 13.83
N MET A 66 4.52 11.76 12.71
CA MET A 66 4.01 11.19 11.46
C MET A 66 5.12 11.15 10.42
N ASP A 67 5.29 10.02 9.73
CA ASP A 67 6.22 9.95 8.60
C ASP A 67 5.57 10.51 7.33
N TRP A 68 5.97 11.74 6.98
CA TRP A 68 5.53 12.44 5.78
C TRP A 68 6.15 11.90 4.49
N SER A 69 7.11 10.98 4.59
CA SER A 69 7.74 10.35 3.43
C SER A 69 6.72 9.64 2.57
N VAL A 70 6.79 9.83 1.25
CA VAL A 70 5.98 9.06 0.31
C VAL A 70 6.64 7.70 0.13
N ARG A 71 5.99 6.66 0.65
CA ARG A 71 6.48 5.27 0.67
C ARG A 71 5.44 4.31 0.08
N PRO A 72 5.85 3.16 -0.45
CA PRO A 72 4.96 2.31 -1.23
C PRO A 72 3.96 1.50 -0.39
N ASN A 73 4.15 1.39 0.93
CA ASN A 73 3.33 0.50 1.78
C ASN A 73 1.84 0.88 1.80
N MET A 74 1.49 2.12 1.49
CA MET A 74 0.09 2.52 1.29
C MET A 74 -0.63 1.76 0.18
N ILE A 75 0.11 1.15 -0.77
CA ILE A 75 -0.50 0.39 -1.87
C ILE A 75 -1.29 -0.82 -1.38
N PHE A 76 -0.93 -1.39 -0.23
CA PHE A 76 -1.66 -2.52 0.37
C PHE A 76 -3.11 -2.15 0.68
N ALA A 77 -3.34 -0.97 1.26
CA ALA A 77 -4.68 -0.48 1.56
C ALA A 77 -5.53 -0.31 0.29
N VAL A 78 -4.92 -0.09 -0.87
CA VAL A 78 -5.65 0.02 -2.15
C VAL A 78 -5.90 -1.35 -2.77
N ALA A 79 -4.90 -2.24 -2.70
CA ALA A 79 -4.90 -3.53 -3.38
C ALA A 79 -5.77 -4.60 -2.68
N PHE A 80 -5.94 -4.55 -1.36
CA PHE A 80 -6.76 -5.51 -0.63
C PHE A 80 -8.24 -5.44 -1.03
N ASP A 81 -8.93 -6.59 -0.92
CA ASP A 81 -10.35 -6.73 -1.27
C ASP A 81 -11.23 -5.85 -0.39
N TYR A 82 -10.95 -5.85 0.91
CA TYR A 82 -11.56 -4.95 1.87
C TYR A 82 -10.55 -3.86 2.24
N SER A 83 -10.99 -2.62 2.15
CA SER A 83 -10.14 -1.45 2.40
C SER A 83 -10.90 -0.41 3.22
N PRO A 84 -10.23 0.24 4.18
CA PRO A 84 -10.83 1.34 4.92
C PRO A 84 -11.02 2.60 4.06
N LEU A 85 -10.37 2.65 2.88
CA LEU A 85 -10.41 3.80 1.98
C LEU A 85 -11.66 3.81 1.10
N SER A 86 -12.20 5.01 0.89
CA SER A 86 -13.18 5.26 -0.16
C SER A 86 -12.57 5.07 -1.55
N GLN A 87 -13.42 4.93 -2.57
CA GLN A 87 -12.97 4.78 -3.96
C GLN A 87 -12.12 5.98 -4.43
N ASP A 88 -12.44 7.19 -4.00
CA ASP A 88 -11.68 8.38 -4.41
C ASP A 88 -10.33 8.48 -3.66
N GLN A 89 -10.30 8.15 -2.37
CA GLN A 89 -9.05 8.05 -1.60
C GLN A 89 -8.11 6.99 -2.21
N LYS A 90 -8.65 5.84 -2.60
CA LYS A 90 -7.88 4.80 -3.31
C LYS A 90 -7.24 5.31 -4.60
N LYS A 91 -7.98 6.09 -5.41
CA LYS A 91 -7.45 6.69 -6.64
C LYS A 91 -6.34 7.69 -6.34
N GLN A 92 -6.50 8.53 -5.33
CA GLN A 92 -5.48 9.52 -4.93
C GLN A 92 -4.18 8.83 -4.47
N VAL A 93 -4.29 7.81 -3.62
CA VAL A 93 -3.14 7.00 -3.19
C VAL A 93 -2.44 6.34 -4.39
N LEU A 94 -3.21 5.72 -5.29
CA LEU A 94 -2.66 5.08 -6.48
C LEU A 94 -1.99 6.09 -7.44
N ASP A 95 -2.55 7.29 -7.59
CA ASP A 95 -1.95 8.37 -8.39
C ASP A 95 -0.59 8.78 -7.84
N ILE A 96 -0.48 8.95 -6.52
CA ILE A 96 0.79 9.29 -5.86
C ILE A 96 1.82 8.16 -6.04
N CYS A 97 1.42 6.89 -5.84
CA CYS A 97 2.28 5.74 -6.14
C CYS A 97 2.75 5.76 -7.60
N THR A 98 1.85 6.07 -8.54
CA THR A 98 2.16 6.13 -9.98
C THR A 98 3.15 7.24 -10.30
N ARG A 99 2.93 8.44 -9.76
CA ARG A 99 3.72 9.63 -10.06
C ARG A 99 5.12 9.58 -9.45
N GLU A 100 5.25 9.03 -8.25
CA GLU A 100 6.49 9.18 -7.47
C GLU A 100 7.27 7.88 -7.28
N LEU A 101 6.58 6.75 -7.20
CA LEU A 101 7.20 5.49 -6.80
C LEU A 101 7.33 4.51 -7.95
N LEU A 102 6.44 4.55 -8.95
CA LEU A 102 6.45 3.57 -10.03
C LEU A 102 7.74 3.65 -10.86
N THR A 103 8.26 2.47 -11.16
CA THR A 103 9.37 2.22 -12.07
C THR A 103 8.97 1.06 -13.00
N PRO A 104 9.70 0.84 -14.11
CA PRO A 104 9.48 -0.32 -14.97
C PRO A 104 9.60 -1.68 -14.27
N LYS A 105 10.24 -1.74 -13.09
CA LYS A 105 10.54 -2.98 -12.35
C LYS A 105 9.95 -2.98 -10.94
N GLY A 106 8.85 -2.25 -10.70
CA GLY A 106 8.16 -2.21 -9.40
C GLY A 106 8.13 -0.81 -8.78
N LEU A 107 7.93 -0.73 -7.46
CA LEU A 107 7.84 0.54 -6.74
C LEU A 107 9.13 0.87 -6.00
N ARG A 108 9.57 2.13 -6.04
CA ARG A 108 10.60 2.68 -5.16
C ARG A 108 10.17 2.58 -3.69
N SER A 109 11.11 2.24 -2.81
CA SER A 109 10.91 2.18 -1.36
C SER A 109 10.77 3.56 -0.69
N LEU A 110 11.16 4.62 -1.39
CA LEU A 110 11.02 6.02 -0.97
C LEU A 110 10.90 6.92 -2.21
N SER A 111 10.08 7.97 -2.14
CA SER A 111 9.98 8.96 -3.22
C SER A 111 11.30 9.72 -3.40
N PRO A 112 11.72 9.99 -4.66
CA PRO A 112 12.85 10.87 -4.96
C PRO A 112 12.72 12.29 -4.40
N LYS A 113 11.50 12.71 -4.05
CA LYS A 113 11.21 14.02 -3.45
C LYS A 113 11.32 14.02 -1.93
N SER A 114 11.41 12.85 -1.29
CA SER A 114 11.52 12.74 0.15
C SER A 114 12.98 12.81 0.59
N GLY A 115 13.23 13.39 1.76
CA GLY A 115 14.55 13.44 2.36
C GLY A 115 15.12 12.04 2.60
N GLY A 116 16.40 11.85 2.34
CA GLY A 116 17.07 10.55 2.52
C GLY A 116 16.99 9.60 1.32
N TYR A 117 16.41 10.02 0.18
CA TYR A 117 16.41 9.22 -1.04
C TYR A 117 17.82 8.87 -1.51
N ASN A 118 18.14 7.58 -1.51
CA ASN A 118 19.36 6.96 -2.02
C ASN A 118 19.01 5.72 -2.85
N PRO A 119 18.96 5.83 -4.20
CA PRO A 119 18.60 4.71 -5.07
C PRO A 119 19.75 3.73 -5.32
N VAL A 120 20.97 4.07 -4.92
CA VAL A 120 22.17 3.34 -5.33
C VAL A 120 22.52 2.28 -4.28
N TYR A 121 22.15 1.02 -4.57
CA TYR A 121 22.50 -0.14 -3.74
C TYR A 121 23.83 -0.76 -4.19
N VAL A 122 24.94 -0.08 -3.91
CA VAL A 122 26.30 -0.57 -4.22
C VAL A 122 27.25 -0.30 -3.06
N GLY A 123 28.45 -0.89 -3.09
CA GLY A 123 29.49 -0.62 -2.10
C GLY A 123 29.39 -1.49 -0.83
N PRO A 124 30.06 -1.09 0.27
CA PRO A 124 30.11 -1.84 1.53
C PRO A 124 28.73 -2.12 2.14
N GLN A 125 28.63 -3.16 2.98
CA GLN A 125 27.36 -3.61 3.57
C GLN A 125 26.60 -2.48 4.28
N THR A 126 27.28 -1.62 5.04
CA THR A 126 26.65 -0.49 5.73
C THR A 126 25.97 0.50 4.77
N GLN A 127 26.55 0.75 3.59
CA GLN A 127 25.96 1.64 2.58
C GLN A 127 24.76 0.98 1.90
N ARG A 128 24.87 -0.33 1.66
CA ARG A 128 23.77 -1.14 1.11
C ARG A 128 22.60 -1.20 2.08
N ASP A 129 22.84 -1.49 3.35
CA ASP A 129 21.82 -1.52 4.40
C ASP A 129 21.10 -0.16 4.51
N TYR A 130 21.84 0.94 4.36
CA TYR A 130 21.26 2.28 4.35
C TYR A 130 20.38 2.54 3.10
N ALA A 131 20.80 2.11 1.91
CA ALA A 131 20.04 2.30 0.67
C ALA A 131 18.83 1.35 0.54
N TYR A 132 18.84 0.21 1.23
CA TYR A 132 17.91 -0.91 1.02
C TYR A 132 16.41 -0.54 1.10
N HIS A 133 16.08 0.41 1.97
CA HIS A 133 14.71 0.92 2.15
C HIS A 133 14.57 2.43 1.88
N GLN A 134 15.54 3.01 1.17
CA GLN A 134 15.62 4.46 0.96
C GLN A 134 15.62 4.87 -0.50
N GLY A 135 15.02 4.09 -1.40
CA GLY A 135 14.83 4.53 -2.79
C GLY A 135 15.04 3.46 -3.85
N THR A 136 15.59 2.30 -3.47
CA THR A 136 15.63 1.10 -4.31
C THR A 136 14.23 0.68 -4.72
N ALA A 137 14.08 0.21 -5.95
CA ALA A 137 12.81 -0.34 -6.45
C ALA A 137 12.67 -1.81 -6.04
N TRP A 138 11.50 -2.19 -5.56
CA TRP A 138 11.17 -3.56 -5.16
C TRP A 138 10.16 -4.16 -6.13
N PRO A 139 10.54 -5.21 -6.89
CA PRO A 139 9.69 -5.83 -7.90
C PRO A 139 8.37 -6.39 -7.37
N TRP A 140 8.38 -7.01 -6.18
CA TRP A 140 7.19 -7.66 -5.61
C TRP A 140 6.05 -6.68 -5.28
N LEU A 141 6.37 -5.42 -4.96
CA LEU A 141 5.36 -4.37 -4.76
C LEU A 141 4.63 -4.00 -6.05
N GLY A 142 5.23 -4.31 -7.21
CA GLY A 142 4.60 -4.15 -8.52
C GLY A 142 3.31 -4.96 -8.65
N GLY A 143 3.25 -6.17 -8.07
CA GLY A 143 2.04 -6.99 -8.08
C GLY A 143 0.86 -6.30 -7.40
N PHE A 144 1.07 -5.75 -6.20
CA PHE A 144 0.03 -4.99 -5.49
C PHE A 144 -0.39 -3.73 -6.22
N TYR A 145 0.55 -3.05 -6.88
CA TYR A 145 0.24 -1.88 -7.71
C TYR A 145 -0.63 -2.23 -8.93
N MET A 146 -0.33 -3.34 -9.60
CA MET A 146 -1.12 -3.84 -10.73
C MET A 146 -2.52 -4.28 -10.29
N GLU A 147 -2.61 -5.01 -9.17
CA GLU A 147 -3.87 -5.42 -8.55
C GLU A 147 -4.75 -4.21 -8.20
N ALA A 148 -4.18 -3.21 -7.53
CA ALA A 148 -4.85 -1.95 -7.22
C ALA A 148 -5.33 -1.23 -8.50
N SER A 149 -4.49 -1.19 -9.54
CA SER A 149 -4.84 -0.59 -10.83
C SER A 149 -6.01 -1.31 -11.51
N LEU A 150 -6.02 -2.64 -11.51
CA LEU A 150 -7.10 -3.45 -12.10
C LEU A 150 -8.39 -3.34 -11.31
N LYS A 151 -8.35 -3.33 -9.98
CA LYS A 151 -9.55 -3.16 -9.15
C LYS A 151 -10.23 -1.81 -9.38
N LEU A 152 -9.46 -0.72 -9.50
CA LEU A 152 -9.99 0.63 -9.69
C LEU A 152 -10.49 0.91 -11.11
N TYR A 153 -9.73 0.47 -12.11
CA TYR A 153 -9.94 0.89 -13.49
C TYR A 153 -10.36 -0.26 -14.42
N LYS A 154 -10.32 -1.50 -13.93
CA LYS A 154 -10.72 -2.71 -14.66
C LYS A 154 -9.97 -2.80 -15.99
N ARG A 155 -10.70 -3.02 -17.09
CA ARG A 155 -10.15 -3.24 -18.42
C ARG A 155 -9.38 -2.04 -18.99
N THR A 156 -9.64 -0.82 -18.54
CA THR A 156 -8.97 0.37 -19.12
C THR A 156 -7.48 0.44 -18.79
N ARG A 157 -7.01 -0.32 -17.77
CA ARG A 157 -5.59 -0.39 -17.40
C ARG A 157 -4.84 -1.62 -17.94
N LEU A 158 -5.51 -2.52 -18.67
CA LEU A 158 -4.86 -3.75 -19.16
C LEU A 158 -3.64 -3.47 -20.03
N SER A 159 -3.79 -2.64 -21.07
CA SER A 159 -2.67 -2.30 -21.97
C SER A 159 -1.50 -1.61 -21.26
N PHE A 160 -1.79 -0.86 -20.19
CA PHE A 160 -0.76 -0.25 -19.36
C PHE A 160 -0.01 -1.31 -18.56
N ILE A 161 -0.71 -2.29 -17.97
CA ILE A 161 -0.11 -3.37 -17.20
C ILE A 161 0.71 -4.30 -18.10
N GLU A 162 0.21 -4.65 -19.28
CA GLU A 162 0.96 -5.43 -20.27
C GLU A 162 2.30 -4.77 -20.59
N ARG A 163 2.32 -3.45 -20.83
CA ARG A 163 3.56 -2.69 -21.03
C ARG A 163 4.50 -2.70 -19.81
N GLN A 164 3.95 -2.71 -18.59
CA GLN A 164 4.80 -2.85 -17.40
C GLN A 164 5.42 -4.25 -17.32
N MET A 165 4.66 -5.30 -17.69
CA MET A 165 5.13 -6.69 -17.65
C MET A 165 6.24 -6.99 -18.65
N VAL A 166 6.26 -6.35 -19.83
CA VAL A 166 7.39 -6.45 -20.78
C VAL A 166 8.71 -6.12 -20.10
N GLY A 167 8.72 -5.11 -19.22
CA GLY A 167 9.91 -4.78 -18.44
C GLY A 167 10.40 -5.94 -17.57
N TYR A 168 9.54 -6.84 -17.09
CA TYR A 168 9.97 -7.98 -16.28
C TYR A 168 10.53 -9.13 -17.14
N GLU A 169 9.99 -9.32 -18.34
CA GLU A 169 10.39 -10.41 -19.25
C GLU A 169 11.88 -10.36 -19.61
N ASP A 170 12.41 -9.16 -19.88
CA ASP A 170 13.82 -8.94 -20.23
C ASP A 170 14.83 -9.43 -19.16
N GLU A 171 14.43 -9.59 -17.90
CA GLU A 171 15.32 -10.01 -16.80
C GLU A 171 15.14 -11.48 -16.39
N MET A 172 14.09 -12.13 -16.90
CA MET A 172 13.75 -13.52 -16.57
C MET A 172 14.19 -14.51 -17.67
N SER A 173 14.65 -14.00 -18.81
CA SER A 173 15.25 -14.77 -19.91
C SER A 173 16.74 -15.02 -19.70
#